data_AF-A0A942RPX5-F1
#
_entry.id   AF-A0A942RPX5-F1
#
_cell.length_a   1.000
_cell.length_b   1.000
_cell.length_c   1.000
_cell.angle_alpha   90.00
_cell.angle_beta   90.00
_cell.angle_gamma   90.00
#
_symmetry.space_group_name_H-M   'P 1'
#
loop_
_entity.id
_entity.type
_entity.pdbx_description
1 polymer ?
#
loop_
_entity_poly.entity_id
_entity_poly.type
_entity_poly.pdbx_seq_one_letter_code
_entity_poly.pdbx_strand_id
1 'polypeptide(L)'
;MYSVILFDLDGTLTDPLEGITNSALYALDKMKIDAGDMASFKVLQHFQLDNYFSMVIGSNLDGTRSAKAEIIKCILDTLPGVPKEAVVMVGDRMFDIDGARANGIDSVGVTYGFGTGEELTAARPDYLASSVAQLKRILAGGESCPGDLQE
;
A
#
# COMPACT_ATOMS: atom_id res chain seq x y z
N MET A 1 -18.61 0.48 4.54
CA MET A 1 -17.47 0.81 5.42
C MET A 1 -16.54 -0.39 5.39
N TYR A 2 -15.26 -0.19 5.06
CA TYR A 2 -14.29 -1.27 4.93
C TYR A 2 -13.91 -1.81 6.31
N SER A 3 -13.83 -3.14 6.45
CA SER A 3 -13.34 -3.80 7.66
C SER A 3 -11.86 -4.17 7.55
N VAL A 4 -11.33 -4.20 6.34
CA VAL A 4 -9.91 -4.46 6.06
C VAL A 4 -9.39 -3.36 5.14
N ILE A 5 -8.30 -2.73 5.55
CA ILE A 5 -7.64 -1.66 4.79
C ILE A 5 -6.20 -2.08 4.59
N LEU A 6 -5.82 -2.27 3.33
CA LEU A 6 -4.46 -2.59 2.94
C LEU A 6 -3.75 -1.28 2.60
N PHE A 7 -2.58 -1.07 3.17
CA PHE A 7 -1.76 0.10 2.87
C PHE A 7 -0.48 -0.35 2.19
N ASP A 8 -0.14 0.31 1.10
CA ASP A 8 1.25 0.35 0.68
C ASP A 8 2.09 1.11 1.71
N LEU A 9 3.36 0.75 1.81
CA LEU A 9 4.29 1.36 2.76
C LEU A 9 5.01 2.56 2.14
N ASP A 10 5.64 2.34 0.99
CA ASP A 10 6.66 3.22 0.42
C ASP A 10 6.03 4.23 -0.55
N GLY A 11 6.00 5.51 -0.18
CA GLY A 11 5.30 6.55 -0.93
C GLY A 11 3.86 6.77 -0.43
N THR A 12 3.34 5.86 0.41
CA THR A 12 1.99 5.96 0.96
C THR A 12 1.95 6.27 2.46
N LEU A 13 2.67 5.50 3.28
CA LEU A 13 2.75 5.71 4.73
C LEU A 13 4.08 6.31 5.17
N THR A 14 5.15 5.95 4.46
CA THR A 14 6.50 6.46 4.70
C THR A 14 7.07 7.03 3.41
N ASP A 15 7.87 8.08 3.51
CA ASP A 15 8.79 8.51 2.45
C ASP A 15 10.12 7.75 2.69
N PRO A 16 10.33 6.56 2.10
CA PRO A 16 11.55 5.85 2.32
C PRO A 16 12.56 6.55 1.44
N LEU A 17 13.41 7.37 2.04
CA LEU A 17 14.65 7.81 1.41
C LEU A 17 15.28 6.57 0.79
N GLU A 18 15.18 6.45 -0.54
CA GLU A 18 15.54 5.27 -1.33
C GLU A 18 16.94 4.75 -0.93
N GLY A 19 17.85 5.67 -0.61
CA GLY A 19 19.18 5.39 -0.12
C GLY A 19 19.24 4.65 1.22
N ILE A 20 18.37 4.94 2.19
CA ILE A 20 18.36 4.28 3.50
C ILE A 20 17.89 2.83 3.35
N THR A 21 16.77 2.62 2.66
CA THR A 21 16.22 1.28 2.43
C THR A 21 17.18 0.43 1.60
N ASN A 22 17.71 0.96 0.50
CA ASN A 22 18.68 0.24 -0.33
C ASN A 22 19.99 -0.05 0.41
N SER A 23 20.47 0.88 1.25
CA SER A 23 21.68 0.64 2.07
C SER A 23 21.45 -0.43 3.14
N ALA A 24 20.27 -0.45 3.76
CA ALA A 24 19.91 -1.46 4.76
C ALA A 24 19.71 -2.84 4.12
N LEU A 25 18.99 -2.93 3.00
CA LEU A 25 18.80 -4.17 2.24
C LEU A 25 20.15 -4.72 1.74
N TYR A 26 21.03 -3.86 1.21
CA TYR A 26 22.38 -4.24 0.80
C TYR A 26 23.20 -4.80 1.97
N ALA A 27 23.16 -4.15 3.14
CA ALA A 27 23.86 -4.65 4.33
C ALA A 27 23.31 -6.02 4.78
N LEU A 28 21.99 -6.22 4.74
CA LEU A 28 21.34 -7.48 5.12
C LEU A 28 21.69 -8.62 4.15
N ASP A 29 21.72 -8.36 2.84
CA ASP A 29 22.22 -9.29 1.81
C ASP A 29 23.67 -9.70 2.07
N LYS A 30 24.58 -8.74 2.31
CA LYS A 30 25.99 -9.02 2.61
C LYS A 30 26.18 -9.83 3.88
N MET A 31 25.29 -9.68 4.85
CA MET A 31 25.30 -10.43 6.10
C MET A 31 24.61 -11.80 5.99
N LYS A 32 24.04 -12.15 4.82
CA LYS A 32 23.22 -13.36 4.60
C LYS A 32 22.04 -13.45 5.56
N ILE A 33 21.49 -12.30 5.94
CA ILE A 33 20.28 -12.22 6.76
C ILE A 33 19.11 -12.09 5.79
N ASP A 34 18.30 -13.14 5.69
CA ASP A 34 17.06 -13.09 4.93
C ASP A 34 16.09 -12.15 5.66
N ALA A 35 15.80 -11.03 5.02
CA ALA A 35 15.09 -9.92 5.64
C ALA A 35 13.70 -9.70 5.08
N GLY A 36 13.20 -10.49 4.09
CA GLY A 36 11.89 -10.35 3.42
C GLY A 36 10.92 -9.29 3.98
N ASP A 37 9.87 -9.73 4.67
CA ASP A 37 8.92 -8.87 5.39
C ASP A 37 9.57 -8.11 6.55
N MET A 38 10.72 -8.59 7.06
CA MET A 38 11.46 -7.93 8.14
C MET A 38 12.00 -6.55 7.76
N ALA A 39 12.24 -6.24 6.49
CA ALA A 39 12.68 -4.91 6.08
C ALA A 39 11.56 -3.87 6.31
N SER A 40 10.37 -4.12 5.75
CA SER A 40 9.17 -3.32 6.00
C SER A 40 8.82 -3.27 7.48
N PHE A 41 8.90 -4.41 8.18
CA PHE A 41 8.64 -4.47 9.61
C PHE A 41 9.65 -3.66 10.44
N LYS A 42 10.94 -3.68 10.09
CA LYS A 42 11.97 -2.86 10.77
C LYS A 42 11.74 -1.36 10.57
N VAL A 43 11.28 -0.95 9.39
CA VAL A 43 10.87 0.44 9.14
C VAL A 43 9.72 0.82 10.07
N LEU A 44 8.67 -0.01 10.14
CA LEU A 44 7.55 0.22 11.05
C LEU A 44 7.99 0.25 12.53
N GLN A 45 8.85 -0.67 12.96
CA GLN A 45 9.39 -0.68 14.33
C GLN A 45 10.24 0.57 14.64
N HIS A 46 11.05 1.03 13.69
CA HIS A 46 11.86 2.24 13.86
C HIS A 46 10.97 3.46 14.14
N PHE A 47 9.85 3.56 13.44
CA PHE A 47 8.86 4.62 13.63
C PHE A 47 7.76 4.28 14.67
N GLN A 48 7.86 3.11 15.33
CA GLN A 48 6.88 2.60 16.31
C GLN A 48 5.45 2.46 15.76
N LEU A 49 5.31 2.27 14.46
CA LEU A 49 4.04 2.13 13.75
C LEU A 49 3.53 0.69 13.71
N ASP A 50 4.37 -0.29 14.06
CA ASP A 50 4.06 -1.71 14.05
C ASP A 50 2.82 -2.06 14.89
N ASN A 51 2.59 -1.33 15.98
CA ASN A 51 1.43 -1.53 16.86
C ASN A 51 0.07 -1.18 16.22
N TYR A 52 0.05 -0.54 15.05
CA TYR A 52 -1.19 -0.18 14.35
C TYR A 52 -1.60 -1.19 13.27
N PHE A 53 -0.74 -2.16 12.95
CA PHE A 53 -0.98 -3.11 11.87
C PHE A 53 -1.13 -4.53 12.41
N SER A 54 -2.22 -5.19 12.02
CA SER A 54 -2.45 -6.60 12.37
C SER A 54 -1.50 -7.56 11.63
N MET A 55 -0.95 -7.12 10.48
CA MET A 55 -0.11 -7.94 9.62
C MET A 55 0.75 -7.05 8.70
N VAL A 56 1.95 -7.54 8.36
CA VAL A 56 2.86 -6.93 7.38
C VAL A 56 3.27 -8.02 6.40
N ILE A 57 3.03 -7.83 5.11
CA ILE A 57 3.46 -8.74 4.04
C ILE A 57 4.16 -7.92 2.96
N GLY A 58 5.38 -8.29 2.62
CA GLY A 58 6.21 -7.72 1.58
C GLY A 58 6.49 -8.72 0.44
N SER A 59 7.36 -8.30 -0.46
CA SER A 59 7.85 -9.15 -1.56
C SER A 59 8.97 -10.08 -1.08
N ASN A 60 9.08 -11.25 -1.70
CA ASN A 60 10.23 -12.12 -1.45
C ASN A 60 11.48 -11.54 -2.13
N LEU A 61 12.64 -11.70 -1.49
CA LEU A 61 13.93 -11.23 -2.03
C LEU A 61 14.39 -12.03 -3.26
N ASP A 62 13.85 -13.22 -3.48
CA ASP A 62 14.12 -14.06 -4.66
C ASP A 62 13.36 -13.60 -5.93
N GLY A 63 12.59 -12.52 -5.84
CA GLY A 63 11.81 -11.94 -6.92
C GLY A 63 10.44 -12.59 -7.13
N THR A 64 10.13 -13.69 -6.42
CA THR A 64 8.79 -14.26 -6.39
C THR A 64 7.87 -13.40 -5.52
N ARG A 65 6.55 -13.39 -5.76
CA ARG A 65 5.60 -12.54 -5.00
C ARG A 65 6.00 -11.05 -5.01
N SER A 66 6.58 -10.59 -6.09
CA SER A 66 6.94 -9.17 -6.28
C SER A 66 5.79 -8.35 -6.86
N ALA A 67 4.88 -9.00 -7.61
CA ALA A 67 3.71 -8.34 -8.15
C ALA A 67 2.68 -8.05 -7.04
N LYS A 68 2.18 -6.81 -7.00
CA LYS A 68 1.18 -6.38 -6.03
C LYS A 68 -0.08 -7.27 -6.03
N ALA A 69 -0.50 -7.74 -7.20
CA ALA A 69 -1.61 -8.67 -7.32
C ALA A 69 -1.39 -9.98 -6.55
N GLU A 70 -0.17 -10.52 -6.52
CA GLU A 70 0.19 -11.74 -5.79
C GLU A 70 0.24 -11.50 -4.28
N ILE A 71 0.74 -10.33 -3.85
CA ILE A 71 0.76 -9.94 -2.44
C ILE A 71 -0.67 -9.77 -1.92
N ILE A 72 -1.51 -9.01 -2.62
CA ILE A 72 -2.92 -8.81 -2.23
C ILE A 72 -3.64 -10.15 -2.18
N LYS A 73 -3.44 -11.02 -3.17
CA LYS A 73 -4.01 -12.36 -3.16
C LYS A 73 -3.58 -13.15 -1.91
N CYS A 74 -2.30 -13.13 -1.57
CA CYS A 74 -1.81 -13.78 -0.37
C CYS A 74 -2.51 -13.24 0.89
N ILE A 75 -2.65 -11.92 1.02
CA ILE A 75 -3.34 -11.31 2.17
C ILE A 75 -4.79 -11.82 2.23
N LEU A 76 -5.51 -11.79 1.12
CA LEU A 76 -6.89 -12.27 1.05
C LEU A 76 -7.03 -13.75 1.41
N ASP A 77 -6.08 -14.60 1.01
CA ASP A 77 -6.05 -16.02 1.35
C ASP A 77 -5.90 -16.26 2.87
N THR A 78 -5.32 -15.29 3.62
CA THR A 78 -5.24 -15.34 5.10
C THR A 78 -6.49 -14.86 5.82
N LEU A 79 -7.47 -14.29 5.10
CA LEU A 79 -8.68 -13.66 5.63
C LEU A 79 -9.97 -14.41 5.18
N PRO A 80 -10.12 -15.71 5.49
CA PRO A 80 -11.26 -16.48 5.05
C PRO A 80 -12.57 -15.90 5.61
N GLY A 81 -13.55 -15.69 4.72
CA GLY A 81 -14.88 -15.19 5.08
C GLY A 81 -15.04 -13.66 5.07
N VAL A 82 -13.98 -12.90 4.79
CA VAL A 82 -14.10 -11.46 4.53
C VAL A 82 -14.56 -11.24 3.08
N PRO A 83 -15.70 -10.57 2.84
CA PRO A 83 -16.15 -10.25 1.49
C PRO A 83 -15.24 -9.19 0.86
N LYS A 84 -15.03 -9.26 -0.45
CA LYS A 84 -14.09 -8.38 -1.17
C LYS A 84 -14.47 -6.92 -1.09
N GLU A 85 -15.76 -6.63 -1.05
CA GLU A 85 -16.34 -5.28 -0.93
C GLU A 85 -16.08 -4.65 0.44
N ALA A 86 -15.62 -5.45 1.42
CA ALA A 86 -15.18 -4.94 2.73
C ALA A 86 -13.67 -4.69 2.79
N VAL A 87 -12.95 -4.89 1.68
CA VAL A 87 -11.51 -4.69 1.56
C VAL A 87 -11.20 -3.56 0.59
N VAL A 88 -10.25 -2.70 0.96
CA VAL A 88 -9.74 -1.63 0.10
C VAL A 88 -8.22 -1.58 0.14
N MET A 89 -7.60 -1.33 -1.01
CA MET A 89 -6.17 -1.05 -1.15
C MET A 89 -5.91 0.45 -1.23
N VAL A 90 -4.98 0.96 -0.44
CA VAL A 90 -4.52 2.35 -0.46
C VAL A 90 -3.07 2.37 -0.91
N GLY A 91 -2.77 3.10 -1.99
CA GLY A 91 -1.42 3.20 -2.53
C GLY A 91 -1.24 4.42 -3.43
N ASP A 92 0.00 4.82 -3.65
CA ASP A 92 0.35 6.00 -4.45
C ASP A 92 0.75 5.67 -5.89
N ARG A 93 0.85 4.39 -6.25
CA ARG A 93 1.33 3.96 -7.58
C ARG A 93 0.30 3.16 -8.36
N MET A 94 0.47 3.09 -9.69
CA MET A 94 -0.45 2.31 -10.54
C MET A 94 -0.50 0.83 -10.15
N PHE A 95 0.60 0.28 -9.63
CA PHE A 95 0.69 -1.12 -9.24
C PHE A 95 -0.26 -1.48 -8.09
N ASP A 96 -0.54 -0.53 -7.18
CA ASP A 96 -1.51 -0.70 -6.10
C ASP A 96 -2.91 -0.84 -6.66
N ILE A 97 -3.24 0.02 -7.63
CA ILE A 97 -4.55 0.07 -8.28
C ILE A 97 -4.77 -1.16 -9.16
N ASP A 98 -3.78 -1.53 -9.96
CA ASP A 98 -3.83 -2.72 -10.81
C ASP A 98 -3.89 -4.00 -9.97
N GLY A 99 -3.15 -4.04 -8.86
CA GLY A 99 -3.18 -5.16 -7.91
C GLY A 99 -4.55 -5.32 -7.24
N ALA A 100 -5.17 -4.22 -6.83
CA ALA A 100 -6.51 -4.19 -6.27
C ALA A 100 -7.55 -4.69 -7.29
N ARG A 101 -7.51 -4.14 -8.50
CA ARG A 101 -8.40 -4.54 -9.60
C ARG A 101 -8.26 -6.01 -9.95
N ALA A 102 -7.04 -6.52 -10.05
CA ALA A 102 -6.78 -7.94 -10.35
C ALA A 102 -7.38 -8.88 -9.30
N ASN A 103 -7.56 -8.40 -8.07
CA ASN A 103 -8.18 -9.15 -6.98
C ASN A 103 -9.65 -8.80 -6.75
N GLY A 104 -10.19 -7.81 -7.45
CA GLY A 104 -11.59 -7.38 -7.33
C GLY A 104 -11.91 -6.73 -5.99
N ILE A 105 -10.97 -5.96 -5.44
CA ILE A 105 -11.17 -5.13 -4.24
C ILE A 105 -11.09 -3.65 -4.63
N ASP A 106 -11.69 -2.79 -3.82
CA ASP A 106 -11.67 -1.35 -4.07
C ASP A 106 -10.27 -0.77 -3.89
N SER A 107 -10.02 0.39 -4.49
CA SER A 107 -8.72 1.05 -4.51
C SER A 107 -8.83 2.56 -4.26
N VAL A 108 -7.91 3.09 -3.47
CA VAL A 108 -7.72 4.53 -3.25
C VAL A 108 -6.31 4.92 -3.69
N GLY A 109 -6.23 5.70 -4.76
CA GLY A 109 -4.98 6.32 -5.21
C GLY A 109 -4.68 7.58 -4.39
N VAL A 110 -3.51 7.66 -3.77
CA VAL A 110 -3.09 8.85 -3.01
C VAL A 110 -2.09 9.68 -3.81
N THR A 111 -2.34 10.99 -3.96
CA THR A 111 -1.52 11.84 -4.85
C THR A 111 -0.36 12.54 -4.15
N TYR A 112 -0.13 12.23 -2.87
CA TYR A 112 0.93 12.81 -2.06
C TYR A 112 2.18 11.93 -1.98
N GLY A 113 2.21 10.82 -2.73
CA GLY A 113 3.33 9.87 -2.78
C GLY A 113 4.27 10.05 -3.98
N PHE A 114 4.90 8.97 -4.40
CA PHE A 114 5.89 8.93 -5.46
C PHE A 114 5.28 8.84 -6.86
N GLY A 115 4.13 8.18 -6.99
CA GLY A 115 3.43 8.10 -8.27
C GLY A 115 2.97 9.47 -8.75
N THR A 116 2.98 9.67 -10.07
CA THR A 116 2.50 10.92 -10.66
C THR A 116 0.97 10.93 -10.76
N GLY A 117 0.38 12.14 -10.79
CA GLY A 117 -1.07 12.27 -11.03
C GLY A 117 -1.52 11.64 -12.36
N GLU A 118 -0.68 11.69 -13.40
CA GLU A 118 -0.94 11.05 -14.69
C GLU A 118 -0.94 9.53 -14.58
N GLU A 119 0.05 8.96 -13.89
CA GLU A 119 0.15 7.51 -13.61
C GLU A 119 -1.11 7.01 -12.88
N LEU A 120 -1.49 7.67 -11.78
CA LEU A 120 -2.66 7.28 -10.99
C LEU A 120 -3.95 7.45 -11.78
N THR A 121 -4.10 8.55 -12.52
CA THR A 121 -5.31 8.79 -13.33
C THR A 121 -5.45 7.74 -14.44
N ALA A 122 -4.35 7.38 -15.10
CA ALA A 122 -4.34 6.32 -16.11
C ALA A 122 -4.70 4.95 -15.50
N ALA A 123 -4.24 4.71 -14.27
CA ALA A 123 -4.55 3.51 -13.52
C ALA A 123 -6.01 3.43 -13.07
N ARG A 124 -6.79 4.52 -13.05
CA ARG A 124 -8.23 4.56 -12.71
C ARG A 124 -8.57 3.89 -11.37
N PRO A 125 -8.17 4.47 -10.23
CA PRO A 125 -8.61 4.00 -8.93
C PRO A 125 -10.10 4.28 -8.70
N ASP A 126 -10.72 3.54 -7.79
CA ASP A 126 -12.12 3.76 -7.41
C ASP A 126 -12.29 5.11 -6.70
N TYR A 127 -11.26 5.54 -5.97
CA TYR A 127 -11.20 6.85 -5.32
C TYR A 127 -9.81 7.49 -5.47
N LEU A 128 -9.77 8.81 -5.45
CA LEU A 128 -8.53 9.60 -5.33
C LEU A 128 -8.55 10.42 -4.05
N ALA A 129 -7.41 10.45 -3.36
CA ALA A 129 -7.20 11.29 -2.18
C ALA A 129 -5.94 12.14 -2.35
N SER A 130 -6.10 13.46 -2.31
CA SER A 130 -4.98 14.41 -2.33
C SER A 130 -4.41 14.72 -0.95
N SER A 131 -5.06 14.22 0.11
CA SER A 131 -4.60 14.39 1.49
C SER A 131 -5.08 13.26 2.40
N VAL A 132 -4.39 13.07 3.53
CA VAL A 132 -4.80 12.14 4.59
C VAL A 132 -6.20 12.45 5.12
N ALA A 133 -6.58 13.74 5.17
CA ALA A 133 -7.93 14.15 5.58
C ALA A 133 -9.00 13.68 4.59
N GLN A 134 -8.73 13.74 3.29
CA GLN A 134 -9.63 13.20 2.28
C GLN A 134 -9.67 11.67 2.30
N LEU A 135 -8.53 11.01 2.46
CA LEU A 135 -8.45 9.56 2.64
C LEU A 135 -9.33 9.10 3.81
N LYS A 136 -9.25 9.78 4.95
CA LYS A 136 -10.12 9.51 6.11
C LYS A 136 -11.62 9.63 5.76
N ARG A 137 -12.02 10.63 4.98
CA ARG A 137 -13.43 10.81 4.56
C ARG A 137 -13.90 9.62 3.71
N ILE A 138 -13.09 9.22 2.74
CA ILE A 138 -13.36 8.09 1.84
C ILE A 138 -13.52 6.79 2.66
N LEU A 139 -12.54 6.49 3.53
CA LEU A 139 -12.56 5.27 4.34
C LEU A 139 -13.72 5.23 5.36
N ALA A 140 -14.17 6.38 5.84
CA ALA A 140 -15.32 6.49 6.73
C ALA A 140 -16.68 6.33 6.01
N GLY A 141 -16.71 6.18 4.68
CA GLY A 141 -17.92 6.09 3.88
C GLY A 141 -18.57 7.46 3.59
N GLY A 142 -17.82 8.55 3.75
CA GLY A 142 -18.26 9.85 3.25
C GLY A 142 -18.06 9.91 1.73
N GLU A 143 -19.09 10.31 0.99
CA GLU A 143 -18.99 10.55 -0.45
C GLU A 143 -17.80 11.49 -0.74
N SER A 144 -16.92 11.07 -1.64
CA SER A 144 -15.94 11.98 -2.23
C SER A 144 -16.71 13.06 -2.98
N CYS A 145 -16.56 14.33 -2.58
CA CYS A 145 -17.00 15.43 -3.43
C CYS A 145 -16.17 15.39 -4.73
N PRO A 146 -16.81 15.32 -5.91
CA PRO A 146 -16.11 15.57 -7.17
C PRO A 146 -15.82 17.08 -7.23
N GLY A 147 -14.63 17.51 -6.80
CA GLY A 147 -14.34 18.96 -6.80
C GLY A 147 -12.96 19.44 -6.35
N ASP A 148 -12.21 18.73 -5.51
CA ASP A 148 -10.96 19.28 -4.94
C ASP A 148 -9.72 19.07 -5.86
N LEU A 149 -9.92 19.14 -7.18
CA LEU A 149 -8.86 19.37 -8.17
C LEU A 149 -8.96 20.83 -8.64
N GLN A 150 -8.63 21.79 -7.79
CA GLN A 150 -8.31 23.15 -8.23
C GLN A 150 -7.11 23.68 -7.45
N GLU A 151 -6.03 23.84 -8.23
CA GLU A 151 -4.78 24.61 -8.07
C GLU A 151 -3.85 24.32 -6.89
#